data_AF-A0A1J5PQ01-F1
#
_entry.id   AF-A0A1J5PQ01-F1
#
_cell.length_a   1.000
_cell.length_b   1.000
_cell.length_c   1.000
_cell.angle_alpha   90.00
_cell.angle_beta   90.00
_cell.angle_gamma   90.00
#
_symmetry.space_group_name_H-M   'P 1'
#
loop_
_entity.id
_entity.type
_entity.pdbx_description
1 polymer ?
#
loop_
_entity_poly.entity_id
_entity_poly.type
_entity_poly.pdbx_seq_one_letter_code
_entity_poly.pdbx_strand_id
1 'polypeptide(L)' 'MEDALVRQQFYADGEASFQDTLRSNAVFGVADVKAHVLARIAGGKPGRPQPQPLDATKPMAAA' A
#
# COMPACT_ATOMS: atom_id res chain seq x y z
N MET A 1 -6.24 -27.75 19.44
CA MET A 1 -7.45 -27.15 18.82
C MET A 1 -7.27 -25.66 18.56
N GLU A 2 -6.61 -24.90 19.43
CA GLU A 2 -6.29 -23.47 19.22
C GLU A 2 -5.52 -23.19 17.92
N ASP A 3 -4.57 -24.05 17.57
CA ASP A 3 -3.72 -23.88 16.38
C ASP A 3 -4.49 -23.90 15.04
N ALA A 4 -5.62 -24.62 14.99
CA ALA A 4 -6.48 -24.66 13.81
C ALA A 4 -7.36 -23.39 13.72
N LEU A 5 -7.83 -22.89 14.87
CA LEU A 5 -8.58 -21.65 14.98
C LEU A 5 -7.71 -20.43 14.62
N VAL A 6 -6.46 -20.39 15.09
CA VAL A 6 -5.50 -19.32 14.78
C VAL A 6 -5.20 -19.27 13.27
N ARG A 7 -5.04 -20.43 12.62
CA ARG A 7 -4.84 -20.46 11.16
C ARG A 7 -6.06 -19.97 10.39
N GLN A 8 -7.28 -20.33 10.82
CA GLN A 8 -8.49 -19.81 10.19
C GLN A 8 -8.62 -18.30 10.34
N GLN A 9 -8.30 -17.75 11.52
CA GLN A 9 -8.29 -16.31 11.74
C GLN A 9 -7.26 -15.61 10.85
N PHE A 10 -6.04 -16.16 10.75
CA PHE A 10 -5.00 -15.63 9.85
C PHE A 10 -5.45 -15.59 8.39
N TYR A 11 -6.14 -16.63 7.91
CA TYR A 11 -6.69 -16.64 6.55
C TYR A 11 -7.82 -15.61 6.38
N ALA A 12 -8.72 -15.49 7.35
CA ALA A 12 -9.80 -14.50 7.29
C ALA A 12 -9.27 -13.06 7.28
N ASP A 13 -8.29 -12.76 8.13
CA ASP A 13 -7.65 -11.45 8.22
C ASP A 13 -6.84 -11.15 6.94
N GLY A 14 -6.14 -12.16 6.41
CA GLY A 14 -5.41 -12.07 5.15
C GLY A 14 -6.32 -11.79 3.95
N GLU A 15 -7.44 -12.49 3.84
CA GLU A 15 -8.43 -12.27 2.78
C GLU A 15 -9.09 -10.89 2.91
N ALA A 16 -9.44 -10.47 4.13
CA ALA A 16 -9.97 -9.12 4.36
C ALA A 16 -8.97 -8.03 3.95
N SER A 17 -7.69 -8.19 4.30
CA SER A 17 -6.63 -7.27 3.89
C SER A 17 -6.41 -7.28 2.38
N PHE A 18 -6.44 -8.45 1.73
CA PHE A 18 -6.33 -8.57 0.27
C PHE A 18 -7.50 -7.85 -0.44
N GLN A 19 -8.73 -8.11 -0.01
CA GLN A 19 -9.93 -7.44 -0.54
C GLN A 19 -9.91 -5.93 -0.31
N ASP A 20 -9.40 -5.47 0.85
CA ASP A 20 -9.21 -4.05 1.13
C ASP A 20 -8.16 -3.42 0.21
N THR A 21 -7.10 -4.15 -0.13
CA THR A 21 -6.08 -3.71 -1.10
C THR A 21 -6.66 -3.65 -2.52
N LEU A 22 -7.57 -4.55 -2.90
CA LEU A 22 -8.25 -4.52 -4.20
C LEU A 22 -9.29 -3.40 -4.30
N ARG A 23 -9.97 -3.06 -3.20
CA ARG A 23 -10.97 -1.98 -3.15
C ARG A 23 -10.33 -0.61 -3.01
N SER A 24 -9.25 -0.51 -2.24
CA SER A 24 -8.41 0.68 -2.18
C SER A 24 -7.41 0.59 -3.32
N ASN A 25 -7.81 1.03 -4.52
CA ASN A 25 -6.86 1.36 -5.58
C ASN A 25 -5.98 2.53 -5.08
N ALA A 26 -5.11 2.28 -4.12
CA ALA A 26 -4.30 3.27 -3.45
C ALA A 26 -3.01 3.45 -4.26
N VAL A 27 -2.83 4.65 -4.82
CA VAL A 27 -1.63 5.04 -5.55
C VAL A 27 -0.81 6.01 -4.72
N PHE A 28 0.49 6.00 -4.91
CA PHE A 28 1.38 6.98 -4.28
C PHE A 28 1.73 8.07 -5.31
N GLY A 29 1.70 9.33 -4.87
CA GLY A 29 2.13 10.43 -5.70
C GLY A 29 3.61 10.28 -6.10
N VAL A 30 3.91 10.37 -7.40
CA VAL A 30 5.29 10.21 -7.91
C VAL A 30 6.26 11.20 -7.25
N ALA A 31 5.83 12.43 -7.01
CA ALA A 31 6.63 13.44 -6.31
C ALA A 31 6.93 13.04 -4.86
N ASP A 32 5.94 12.49 -4.15
CA ASP A 32 6.07 12.07 -2.76
C ASP A 32 7.00 10.86 -2.62
N VAL A 33 6.88 9.89 -3.53
CA VAL A 33 7.80 8.74 -3.60
C VAL A 33 9.22 9.20 -3.91
N LYS A 34 9.39 10.08 -4.90
CA LYS A 34 10.71 10.62 -5.26
C LYS A 34 11.35 11.37 -4.09
N ALA A 35 10.59 12.24 -3.42
CA ALA A 35 11.08 12.98 -2.26
C ALA A 35 11.49 12.04 -1.11
N HIS A 36 10.67 11.02 -0.82
CA HIS A 36 10.98 10.01 0.18
C HIS A 36 12.29 9.26 -0.13
N VAL A 37 12.46 8.81 -1.37
CA VAL A 37 13.67 8.08 -1.80
C VAL A 37 14.91 8.97 -1.70
N LEU A 38 14.85 10.21 -2.21
CA LEU A 38 15.98 11.13 -2.15
C LEU A 38 16.37 11.48 -0.71
N ALA A 39 15.40 11.72 0.17
CA ALA A 39 15.67 11.99 1.58
C ALA A 39 16.26 10.77 2.32
N ARG A 40 15.88 9.54 1.95
CA ARG A 40 16.49 8.30 2.49
C ARG A 40 17.94 8.13 2.01
N ILE A 41 18.20 8.38 0.73
CA ILE A 41 19.56 8.32 0.15
C ILE A 41 20.49 9.32 0.85
N ALA A 42 19.97 10.51 1.20
CA ALA A 42 20.72 11.52 1.96
C ALA A 42 20.92 11.18 3.46
N GLY A 43 20.50 10.00 3.93
CA GLY A 43 20.61 9.57 5.34
C GLY A 43 19.49 10.09 6.24
N GLY A 44 18.47 10.75 5.70
CA GLY A 44 17.31 11.23 6.43
C GLY A 44 16.31 10.12 6.80
N LYS A 45 15.37 10.48 7.68
CA LYS A 45 14.22 9.64 8.05
C LYS A 45 12.90 10.32 7.62
N PRO A 46 12.65 10.45 6.31
CA PRO A 46 11.39 11.02 5.83
C PRO A 46 10.20 10.14 6.26
N GLY A 47 9.05 10.78 6.50
CA GLY A 47 7.78 10.07 6.70
C GLY A 47 7.45 9.18 5.50
N ARG A 48 6.64 8.13 5.74
CA ARG A 48 6.15 7.28 4.64
C ARG A 48 5.22 8.10 3.75
N PRO A 49 5.31 7.95 2.41
CA PRO A 49 4.32 8.54 1.50
C PRO A 49 2.92 8.09 1.87
N GLN A 50 1.95 9.00 1.79
CA GLN A 50 0.55 8.68 2.07
C GLN A 50 -0.11 8.11 0.80
N PRO A 51 -0.88 7.01 0.93
CA PRO A 51 -1.68 6.49 -0.17
C PRO A 51 -2.76 7.50 -0.56
N GLN A 52 -2.97 7.67 -1.86
CA GLN A 52 -4.03 8.49 -2.44
C GLN A 52 -4.98 7.59 -3.23
N PRO A 53 -6.28 7.92 -3.32
CA PRO A 53 -7.19 7.18 -4.18
C PRO A 53 -6.74 7.25 -5.65
N LEU A 54 -6.86 6.13 -6.38
CA LEU A 54 -6.64 6.09 -7.81
C LEU A 54 -7.68 6.97 -8.49
N ASP A 55 -7.18 8.01 -9.16
CA ASP A 55 -7.98 8.83 -10.03
C ASP A 55 -8.22 8.09 -11.35
N ALA A 56 -9.36 7.40 -11.45
CA ALA A 56 -9.76 6.66 -12.64
C ALA A 56 -10.03 7.56 -13.87
N THR A 57 -10.04 8.89 -13.71
CA THR A 57 -10.17 9.84 -14.83
C THR A 57 -8.83 10.15 -15.48
N LYS A 58 -7.71 9.82 -14.82
CA LYS A 58 -6.37 9.97 -15.39
C LYS A 58 -6.01 8.73 -16.22
N PRO A 59 -5.41 8.90 -17.42
CA PRO A 59 -4.93 7.77 -18.18
C PRO A 59 -3.86 7.04 -17.39
N MET A 60 -4.01 5.71 -17.25
CA MET A 60 -2.92 4.86 -16.80
C MET A 60 -1.83 4.95 -17.87
N ALA A 61 -0.70 5.57 -17.52
CA ALA A 61 0.47 5.54 -18.39
C ALA A 61 0.88 4.07 -18.58
N ALA A 62 0.87 3.60 -19.83
CA ALA A 62 1.36 2.27 -20.15
C ALA A 62 2.84 2.16 -19.76
N ALA A 63 3.20 1.05 -19.11
CA ALA A 63 4.57 0.74 -18.68
C ALA A 63 5.49 0.44 -19.88
#